data_AF-A0AB37ZD21-F1
#
_entry.id   AF-A0AB37ZD21-F1
#
_cell.length_a   1.000
_cell.length_b   1.000
_cell.length_c   1.000
_cell.angle_alpha   90.00
_cell.angle_beta   90.00
_cell.angle_gamma   90.00
#
_symmetry.space_group_name_H-M   'P 1'
#
loop_
_entity.id
_entity.type
_entity.pdbx_description
1 polymer ?
#
loop_
_entity_poly.entity_id
_entity_poly.type
_entity_poly.pdbx_seq_one_letter_code
_entity_poly.pdbx_strand_id
1 'polypeptide(L)'
;MEADKQSKQQQRERKPREKSIVISFRLSESAYAPYKEPVEKSGLARSEFFRQLFSDNTSKVVVTEKKTATEDYNQYLHLVNKISNNINQLARLLNGAEKSGNVTAQQYLTGLNNLNSIRLLLNAKLGNKE
;
A
#
# COMPACT_ATOMS: atom_id res chain seq x y z
N MET A 1 -42.28 -67.42 0.97
CA MET A 1 -42.76 -66.19 0.31
C MET A 1 -43.09 -65.26 1.46
N GLU A 2 -42.22 -64.35 1.88
CA GLU A 2 -41.79 -63.14 1.18
C GLU A 2 -40.34 -62.79 1.55
N ALA A 3 -39.53 -62.49 0.53
CA ALA A 3 -38.14 -62.13 0.67
C ALA A 3 -37.99 -60.62 0.92
N ASP A 4 -37.36 -60.30 2.05
CA ASP A 4 -36.31 -59.29 2.21
C ASP A 4 -36.19 -58.22 1.12
N LYS A 5 -36.81 -57.06 1.38
CA LYS A 5 -36.48 -55.80 0.71
C LYS A 5 -35.72 -54.89 1.68
N GLN A 6 -34.45 -55.19 1.89
CA GLN A 6 -33.48 -54.22 2.40
C GLN A 6 -32.63 -53.74 1.21
N SER A 7 -33.06 -52.65 0.57
CA SER A 7 -32.28 -51.95 -0.44
C SER A 7 -31.12 -51.21 0.22
N LYS A 8 -29.92 -51.80 0.08
CA LYS A 8 -28.61 -51.26 0.46
C LYS A 8 -28.42 -49.82 -0.03
N GLN A 9 -28.40 -48.86 0.89
CA GLN A 9 -27.78 -47.55 0.65
C GLN A 9 -26.27 -47.73 0.66
N GLN A 10 -25.66 -47.84 -0.52
CA GLN A 10 -24.21 -47.72 -0.69
C GLN A 10 -23.78 -46.29 -0.34
N GLN A 11 -23.22 -46.10 0.85
CA GLN A 11 -22.51 -44.89 1.20
C GLN A 11 -21.25 -44.79 0.32
N ARG A 12 -21.27 -43.91 -0.69
CA ARG A 12 -20.06 -43.54 -1.43
C ARG A 12 -19.15 -42.76 -0.48
N GLU A 13 -17.99 -43.32 -0.17
CA GLU A 13 -16.92 -42.65 0.57
C GLU A 13 -16.61 -41.30 -0.08
N ARG A 14 -16.87 -40.21 0.65
CA ARG A 14 -16.56 -38.85 0.18
C ARG A 14 -15.08 -38.59 0.45
N LYS A 15 -14.27 -38.55 -0.61
CA LYS A 15 -12.88 -38.08 -0.53
C LYS A 15 -12.82 -36.71 0.19
N PRO A 16 -11.78 -36.43 0.99
CA PRO A 16 -11.63 -35.14 1.66
C PRO A 16 -11.62 -34.04 0.61
N ARG A 17 -12.57 -33.09 0.72
CA ARG A 17 -12.60 -31.94 -0.18
C ARG A 17 -11.56 -30.94 0.28
N GLU A 18 -10.70 -30.49 -0.62
CA GLU A 18 -9.79 -29.38 -0.35
C GLU A 18 -10.58 -28.14 0.08
N LYS A 19 -9.98 -27.34 0.97
CA LYS A 19 -10.59 -26.09 1.45
C LYS A 19 -10.67 -25.12 0.27
N SER A 20 -11.88 -24.88 -0.24
CA SER A 20 -12.13 -23.92 -1.31
C SER A 20 -12.60 -22.57 -0.78
N ILE A 21 -12.07 -21.48 -1.32
CA ILE A 21 -12.55 -20.10 -1.07
C ILE A 21 -13.46 -19.68 -2.23
N VAL A 22 -14.61 -19.08 -1.93
CA VAL A 22 -15.53 -18.56 -2.96
C VAL A 22 -15.12 -17.13 -3.31
N ILE A 23 -14.81 -16.91 -4.59
CA ILE A 23 -14.56 -15.58 -5.15
C ILE A 23 -15.75 -15.24 -6.05
N SER A 24 -16.51 -14.20 -5.71
CA SER A 24 -17.64 -13.72 -6.52
C SER A 24 -17.49 -12.22 -6.78
N PHE A 25 -17.66 -11.82 -8.04
CA PHE A 25 -17.71 -10.43 -8.44
C PHE A 25 -18.63 -10.29 -9.65
N ARG A 26 -19.18 -9.09 -9.84
CA ARG A 26 -19.99 -8.77 -11.02
C ARG A 26 -19.12 -8.08 -12.05
N LEU A 27 -19.25 -8.51 -13.30
CA LEU A 27 -18.69 -7.80 -14.45
C LEU A 27 -19.78 -6.93 -15.07
N SER A 28 -19.40 -5.73 -15.53
CA SER A 28 -20.24 -4.97 -16.45
C SER A 28 -20.32 -5.70 -17.79
N GLU A 29 -21.35 -5.41 -18.57
CA GLU A 29 -21.50 -5.99 -19.92
C GLU A 29 -20.29 -5.71 -20.81
N SER A 30 -19.74 -4.49 -20.72
CA SER A 30 -18.53 -4.09 -21.44
C SER A 30 -17.29 -4.90 -21.04
N ALA A 31 -17.13 -5.22 -19.76
CA ALA A 31 -16.01 -6.01 -19.27
C ALA A 31 -16.16 -7.51 -19.60
N TYR A 32 -17.40 -7.98 -19.76
CA TYR A 32 -17.69 -9.36 -20.14
C TYR A 32 -17.61 -9.62 -21.65
N ALA A 33 -17.84 -8.60 -22.49
CA ALA A 33 -17.89 -8.74 -23.95
C ALA A 33 -16.71 -9.51 -24.59
N PRO A 34 -15.44 -9.30 -24.19
CA PRO A 34 -14.30 -10.04 -24.77
C PRO A 34 -14.32 -11.54 -24.48
N TYR A 35 -14.98 -11.96 -23.40
CA TYR A 35 -15.04 -13.35 -22.96
C TYR A 35 -16.24 -14.11 -23.54
N LYS A 36 -17.20 -13.42 -24.17
CA LYS A 36 -18.41 -14.03 -24.70
C LYS A 36 -18.12 -15.06 -25.80
N GLU A 37 -17.37 -14.67 -26.83
CA GLU A 37 -17.05 -15.60 -27.93
C GLU A 37 -16.12 -16.74 -27.50
N PRO A 38 -15.06 -16.53 -26.69
CA PRO A 38 -14.21 -17.62 -26.22
C PRO A 38 -14.96 -18.63 -25.35
N VAL A 39 -15.87 -18.18 -24.48
CA VAL A 39 -16.71 -19.06 -23.66
C VAL A 39 -17.60 -19.93 -24.57
N GLU A 40 -18.29 -19.32 -25.52
CA GLU A 40 -19.18 -20.03 -26.45
C GLU A 40 -18.40 -21.03 -27.33
N LYS A 41 -17.21 -20.66 -27.81
CA LYS A 41 -16.34 -21.53 -28.62
C LYS A 41 -15.68 -22.66 -27.81
N SER A 42 -15.44 -22.44 -26.51
CA SER A 42 -14.78 -23.44 -25.65
C SER A 42 -15.66 -24.65 -25.33
N GLY A 43 -16.99 -24.51 -25.41
CA GLY A 43 -17.94 -25.56 -25.03
C GLY A 43 -17.97 -25.89 -23.53
N LEU A 44 -17.20 -25.17 -22.69
CA LEU A 44 -17.13 -25.36 -21.25
C LEU A 44 -18.25 -24.61 -20.52
N ALA A 45 -18.60 -25.09 -19.33
CA ALA A 45 -19.42 -24.29 -18.43
C ALA A 45 -18.68 -23.00 -18.05
N ARG A 46 -19.40 -21.88 -17.99
CA ARG A 46 -18.83 -20.55 -17.64
C ARG A 46 -17.89 -20.59 -16.43
N SER A 47 -18.29 -21.29 -15.37
CA SER A 47 -17.48 -21.42 -14.14
C SER A 47 -16.18 -22.19 -14.35
N GLU A 48 -16.16 -23.18 -15.23
CA GLU A 48 -14.96 -23.96 -15.56
C GLU A 48 -14.03 -23.15 -16.46
N PHE A 49 -14.59 -22.47 -17.46
CA PHE A 49 -13.83 -21.56 -18.31
C PHE A 49 -13.10 -20.48 -17.50
N PHE A 50 -13.79 -19.78 -16.60
CA PHE A 50 -13.14 -18.76 -15.77
C PHE A 50 -12.17 -19.36 -14.76
N ARG A 51 -12.46 -20.53 -14.18
CA ARG A 51 -11.52 -21.23 -13.29
C ARG A 51 -10.23 -21.56 -14.02
N GLN A 52 -10.32 -22.06 -15.24
CA GLN A 52 -9.16 -22.33 -16.08
C GLN A 52 -8.44 -21.04 -16.45
N LEU A 53 -9.17 -20.00 -16.87
CA LEU A 53 -8.61 -18.69 -17.18
C LEU A 53 -7.83 -18.09 -15.99
N PHE A 54 -8.32 -18.23 -14.75
CA PHE A 54 -7.67 -17.77 -13.53
C PHE A 54 -6.49 -18.65 -13.10
N SER A 55 -6.54 -19.96 -13.39
CA SER A 55 -5.47 -20.90 -13.04
C SER A 55 -4.31 -20.84 -14.05
N ASP A 56 -4.63 -20.65 -15.32
CA ASP A 56 -3.69 -20.60 -16.46
C ASP A 56 -3.08 -19.20 -16.63
N ASN A 57 -3.84 -18.13 -16.37
CA ASN A 57 -3.25 -16.81 -16.30
C ASN A 57 -2.49 -16.66 -14.98
N THR A 58 -1.18 -16.86 -15.04
CA THR A 58 -0.20 -16.17 -14.17
C THR A 58 -0.27 -14.68 -14.46
N SER A 59 -1.39 -14.04 -14.12
CA SER A 59 -1.56 -12.61 -14.22
C SER A 59 -0.54 -12.01 -13.27
N LYS A 60 0.48 -11.32 -13.79
CA LYS A 60 1.23 -10.36 -12.98
C LYS A 60 0.24 -9.27 -12.60
N VAL A 61 -0.49 -9.48 -11.51
CA VAL A 61 -1.13 -8.39 -10.81
C VAL A 61 0.02 -7.50 -10.40
N VAL A 62 0.24 -6.42 -11.15
CA VAL A 62 1.04 -5.31 -10.66
C VAL A 62 0.24 -4.81 -9.49
N VAL A 63 0.57 -5.32 -8.30
CA VAL A 63 0.10 -4.76 -7.05
C VAL A 63 0.74 -3.39 -7.04
N THR A 64 0.04 -2.41 -7.60
CA THR A 64 0.26 -1.01 -7.27
C THR A 64 -0.22 -0.90 -5.83
N GLU A 65 0.57 -1.42 -4.90
CA GLU A 65 0.47 -1.04 -3.51
C GLU A 65 0.41 0.48 -3.58
N LYS A 66 -0.74 1.07 -3.22
CA LYS A 66 -0.75 2.48 -2.89
C LYS A 66 0.39 2.59 -1.91
N LYS A 67 1.52 3.18 -2.32
CA LYS A 67 2.70 3.30 -1.48
C LYS A 67 2.23 4.02 -0.23
N THR A 68 1.83 3.27 0.78
CA THR A 68 1.60 3.77 2.12
C THR A 68 2.92 4.42 2.42
N ALA A 69 2.90 5.75 2.60
CA ALA A 69 4.09 6.52 2.89
C ALA A 69 4.93 5.71 3.89
N THR A 70 6.10 5.24 3.43
CA THR A 70 6.93 4.37 4.25
C THR A 70 7.22 5.12 5.55
N GLU A 71 7.42 4.39 6.64
CA GLU A 71 7.77 5.01 7.93
C GLU A 71 8.94 6.00 7.76
N ASP A 72 9.91 5.65 6.91
CA ASP A 72 11.02 6.50 6.48
C ASP A 72 10.59 7.82 5.82
N TYR A 73 9.59 7.78 4.93
CA TYR A 73 9.07 8.98 4.26
C TYR A 73 8.38 9.92 5.25
N ASN A 74 7.58 9.39 6.17
CA ASN A 74 6.92 10.19 7.20
C ASN A 74 7.94 10.83 8.14
N GLN A 75 8.98 10.06 8.52
CA GLN A 75 10.07 10.57 9.34
C GLN A 75 10.89 11.63 8.59
N TYR A 76 11.14 11.45 7.28
CA TYR A 76 11.78 12.44 6.42
C TYR A 76 10.97 13.73 6.36
N LEU A 77 9.67 13.63 6.06
CA LEU A 77 8.77 14.77 5.99
C LEU A 77 8.71 15.52 7.33
N HIS A 78 8.71 14.80 8.45
CA HIS A 78 8.77 15.39 9.78
C HIS A 78 10.02 16.24 9.99
N LEU A 79 11.21 15.71 9.67
CA LEU A 79 12.47 16.44 9.87
C LEU A 79 12.61 17.63 8.92
N VAL A 80 12.18 17.49 7.67
CA VAL A 80 12.15 18.60 6.70
C VAL A 80 11.25 19.73 7.22
N ASN A 81 10.08 19.40 7.77
CA ASN A 81 9.19 20.40 8.38
C ASN A 81 9.85 21.11 9.58
N LYS A 82 10.61 20.40 10.42
CA LYS A 82 11.35 21.00 11.53
C LYS A 82 12.45 21.95 11.05
N ILE A 83 13.20 21.54 10.02
CA ILE A 83 14.24 22.39 9.40
C ILE A 83 13.60 23.66 8.83
N SER A 84 12.51 23.55 8.07
CA SER A 84 11.80 24.69 7.48
C SER A 84 11.34 25.70 8.54
N ASN A 85 10.80 25.23 9.66
CA ASN A 85 10.39 26.10 10.76
C ASN A 85 11.58 26.85 11.38
N ASN A 86 12.72 26.20 11.57
CA ASN A 86 13.93 26.85 12.11
C ASN A 86 14.47 27.92 11.15
N ILE A 87 14.42 27.67 9.84
CA ILE A 87 14.77 28.66 8.81
C ILE A 87 13.85 29.88 8.88
N ASN A 88 12.53 29.67 9.02
CA ASN A 88 11.58 30.77 9.19
C ASN A 88 11.84 31.60 10.45
N GLN A 89 12.24 30.95 11.55
CA GLN A 89 12.62 31.65 12.78
C GLN A 89 13.88 32.51 12.59
N LEU A 90 14.90 31.98 11.88
CA LEU A 90 16.07 32.77 11.50
C LEU A 90 15.70 33.98 10.64
N ALA A 91 14.83 33.81 9.65
CA ALA A 91 14.38 34.91 8.81
C ALA A 91 13.68 36.02 9.61
N ARG A 92 12.77 35.64 10.53
CA ARG A 92 12.11 36.61 11.43
C ARG A 92 13.10 37.35 12.31
N LEU A 93 14.09 36.63 12.84
CA LEU A 93 15.12 37.18 13.70
C LEU A 93 15.99 38.20 12.97
N LEU A 94 16.46 37.85 11.76
CA LEU A 94 17.26 38.73 10.91
C LEU A 94 16.47 39.99 10.50
N ASN A 95 15.22 39.83 10.09
CA ASN A 95 14.35 40.97 9.76
C ASN A 95 14.11 41.89 10.95
N GLY A 96 13.99 41.33 12.16
CA GLY A 96 13.85 42.12 13.38
C GLY A 96 15.12 42.92 13.71
N ALA A 97 16.28 42.27 13.59
CA ALA A 97 17.57 42.90 13.84
C ALA A 97 17.87 44.04 12.86
N GLU A 98 17.60 43.83 11.56
CA GLU A 98 17.76 44.85 10.51
C GLU A 98 16.89 46.07 10.79
N LYS A 99 15.61 45.88 11.12
CA LYS A 99 14.69 46.98 11.47
C LYS A 99 15.13 47.77 12.69
N SER A 100 15.74 47.12 13.67
CA SER A 100 16.28 47.78 14.86
C SER A 100 17.66 48.40 14.66
N GLY A 101 18.29 48.17 13.49
CA GLY A 101 19.65 48.62 13.15
C GLY A 101 20.77 47.91 13.92
N ASN A 102 20.44 47.07 14.91
CA ASN A 102 21.37 46.44 15.84
C ASN A 102 20.98 44.98 16.11
N VAL A 103 21.96 44.10 16.35
CA VAL A 103 21.72 42.71 16.80
C VAL A 103 21.94 42.64 18.31
N THR A 104 20.92 42.21 19.06
CA THR A 104 21.07 41.97 20.50
C THR A 104 21.77 40.63 20.77
N ALA A 105 22.43 40.51 21.92
CA ALA A 105 23.07 39.25 22.35
C ALA A 105 22.06 38.07 22.37
N GLN A 106 20.82 38.34 22.76
CA GLN A 106 19.75 37.34 22.78
C GLN A 106 19.38 36.86 21.37
N GLN A 107 19.28 37.77 20.40
CA GLN A 107 19.04 37.43 19.00
C GLN A 107 20.21 36.63 18.43
N TYR A 108 21.45 37.01 18.75
CA TYR A 108 22.64 36.26 18.34
C TYR A 108 22.61 34.81 18.85
N LEU A 109 22.38 34.61 20.16
CA LEU A 109 22.29 33.28 20.76
C LEU A 109 21.15 32.44 20.17
N THR A 110 19.99 33.06 19.95
CA THR A 110 18.83 32.40 19.33
C THR A 110 19.15 31.96 17.90
N GLY A 111 19.83 32.81 17.13
CA GLY A 111 20.30 32.48 15.78
C GLY A 111 21.27 31.30 15.77
N LEU A 112 22.25 31.30 16.69
CA LEU A 112 23.22 30.21 16.82
C LEU A 112 22.53 28.87 17.17
N ASN A 113 21.56 28.91 18.08
CA ASN A 113 20.78 27.72 18.44
C ASN A 113 19.94 27.17 17.28
N ASN A 114 19.35 28.05 16.48
CA ASN A 114 18.59 27.65 15.28
C ASN A 114 19.49 27.01 14.22
N LEU A 115 20.68 27.58 13.99
CA LEU A 115 21.69 27.00 13.09
C LEU A 115 22.17 25.63 13.59
N ASN A 116 22.45 25.50 14.89
CA ASN A 116 22.83 24.22 15.47
C ASN A 116 21.70 23.17 15.36
N SER A 117 20.45 23.58 15.57
CA SER A 117 19.28 22.70 15.40
C SER A 117 19.14 22.20 13.97
N ILE A 118 19.33 23.07 12.96
CA ILE A 118 19.34 22.66 11.55
C ILE A 118 20.47 21.65 11.28
N ARG A 119 21.69 21.90 11.78
CA ARG A 119 22.82 20.96 11.65
C ARG A 119 22.51 19.58 12.22
N LEU A 120 21.94 19.52 13.43
CA LEU A 120 21.58 18.26 14.07
C LEU A 120 20.52 17.49 13.28
N LEU A 121 19.49 18.18 12.79
CA LEU A 121 18.42 17.57 11.99
C LEU A 121 18.93 17.04 10.63
N LEU A 122 19.87 17.77 10.00
CA LEU A 122 20.51 17.33 8.76
C LEU A 122 21.41 16.13 9.00
N ASN A 123 22.24 16.14 10.05
CA ASN A 123 23.07 15.00 10.42
C ASN A 123 22.23 13.76 10.72
N ALA A 124 21.10 13.89 11.41
CA ALA A 124 20.21 12.77 11.71
C ALA A 124 19.63 12.06 10.46
N LYS A 125 19.64 12.71 9.29
CA LYS A 125 19.21 12.09 8.02
C LYS A 125 20.32 11.81 7.04
N LEU A 126 21.41 12.59 7.05
CA LEU A 126 22.50 12.50 6.08
C LEU A 126 23.74 11.75 6.62
N GLY A 127 23.84 11.54 7.93
CA GLY A 127 24.86 10.69 8.58
C GLY A 127 24.16 9.66 9.50
N ASN A 128 24.52 8.38 9.53
CA ASN A 128 25.84 7.79 9.41
C ASN A 128 25.95 6.88 8.17
N LYS A 129 26.99 7.10 7.35
CA LYS A 129 27.59 6.00 6.59
C LYS A 129 28.52 5.28 7.56
N GLU A 130 28.21 4.03 7.88
CA GLU A 130 29.27 3.08 8.28
C GLU A 130 30.14 2.74 7.07
#